data_AF-A0A967J1Y6-F1
#
_entry.id   AF-A0A967J1Y6-F1
#
_cell.length_a   1.000
_cell.length_b   1.000
_cell.length_c   1.000
_cell.angle_alpha   90.00
_cell.angle_beta   90.00
_cell.angle_gamma   90.00
#
_symmetry.space_group_name_H-M   'P 1'
#
loop_
_entity.id
_entity.type
_entity.pdbx_description
1 polymer ?
#
loop_
_entity_poly.entity_id
_entity_poly.type
_entity_poly.pdbx_seq_one_letter_code
_entity_poly.pdbx_strand_id
1 'polypeptide(L)'
;MMVAWKDGALSVLAAAVLLWPPSGLAQQAQSSCVGCHGALSDERLAEPVSQYEGDVHSSAGFGCVACHGGDAEEFSMMAMDPARGYIGVPEPQDVESVCGRCHSDAEFMKRFDPAL
;
A
#
# COMPACT_ATOMS: atom_id res chain seq x y z
N MET A 1 42.32 51.77 3.98
CA MET A 1 43.01 51.54 5.26
C MET A 1 41.98 51.38 6.37
N MET A 2 41.68 50.15 6.79
CA MET A 2 41.10 49.85 8.10
C MET A 2 41.93 48.72 8.71
N VAL A 3 42.64 49.03 9.79
CA VAL A 3 43.43 48.09 10.59
C VAL A 3 42.56 47.64 11.75
N ALA A 4 42.56 46.33 12.03
CA ALA A 4 42.90 45.77 13.34
C ALA A 4 42.22 44.41 13.53
N TRP A 5 43.03 43.37 13.41
CA TRP A 5 42.74 42.04 13.91
C TRP A 5 42.76 42.05 15.44
N LYS A 6 41.83 41.32 16.06
CA LYS A 6 41.93 40.95 17.48
C LYS A 6 41.32 39.57 17.68
N ASP A 7 42.22 38.61 17.84
CA ASP A 7 42.24 37.46 18.74
C ASP A 7 40.92 36.77 19.09
N GLY A 8 40.86 35.46 18.84
CA GLY A 8 39.81 34.62 19.41
C GLY A 8 39.85 33.19 18.89
N ALA A 9 40.71 32.37 19.49
CA ALA A 9 40.74 30.94 19.31
C ALA A 9 39.42 30.26 19.72
N LEU A 10 39.33 28.96 19.38
CA LEU A 10 38.37 27.97 19.86
C LEU A 10 36.97 27.98 19.19
N SER A 11 36.80 27.10 18.21
CA SER A 11 36.25 25.76 18.49
C SER A 11 35.76 25.12 17.20
N VAL A 12 36.46 24.07 16.77
CA VAL A 12 35.92 23.06 15.87
C VAL A 12 34.82 22.34 16.66
N LEU A 13 33.57 22.81 16.57
CA LEU A 13 32.42 21.98 16.91
C LEU A 13 32.02 21.23 15.64
N ALA A 14 32.63 20.05 15.50
CA ALA A 14 32.08 18.98 14.69
C ALA A 14 30.68 18.66 15.25
N ALA A 15 29.66 19.26 14.66
CA ALA A 15 28.29 18.85 14.89
C ALA A 15 28.16 17.45 14.28
N ALA A 16 28.21 16.43 15.14
CA ALA A 16 27.84 15.08 14.83
C ALA A 16 26.40 15.11 14.29
N VAL A 17 26.27 15.14 12.96
CA VAL A 17 25.02 14.85 12.28
C VAL A 17 24.75 13.38 12.55
N LEU A 18 23.93 13.20 13.59
CA LEU A 18 23.11 12.05 13.92
C LEU A 18 23.07 11.03 12.78
N LEU A 19 23.72 9.89 13.03
CA LEU A 19 23.47 8.64 12.34
C LEU A 19 22.01 8.25 12.57
N TRP A 20 21.09 8.88 11.83
CA TRP A 20 19.74 8.37 11.66
C TRP A 20 19.87 7.21 10.65
N PRO A 21 19.71 5.95 11.06
CA PRO A 21 19.65 4.87 10.08
C PRO A 21 18.47 5.20 9.17
N PRO A 22 18.64 5.30 7.83
CA PRO A 22 17.50 5.51 6.97
C PRO A 22 16.49 4.43 7.35
N SER A 23 15.34 4.84 7.89
CA SER A 23 14.20 3.97 8.01
C SER A 23 14.00 3.51 6.59
N GLY A 24 14.40 2.27 6.30
CA GLY A 24 14.29 1.72 4.97
C GLY A 24 12.85 1.95 4.58
N LEU A 25 12.64 2.75 3.54
CA LEU A 25 11.37 2.76 2.85
C LEU A 25 11.23 1.32 2.36
N ALA A 26 10.55 0.50 3.16
CA ALA A 26 10.08 -0.79 2.69
C ALA A 26 9.09 -0.42 1.60
N GLN A 27 9.59 -0.36 0.37
CA GLN A 27 8.76 -0.27 -0.82
C GLN A 27 7.82 -1.46 -0.69
N GLN A 28 6.56 -1.19 -0.32
CA GLN A 28 5.53 -2.22 -0.32
C GLN A 28 5.59 -2.80 -1.73
N ALA A 29 6.03 -4.05 -1.85
CA ALA A 29 6.10 -4.71 -3.15
C ALA A 29 4.66 -4.67 -3.68
N GLN A 30 4.47 -3.93 -4.77
CA GLN A 30 3.16 -3.83 -5.42
C GLN A 30 2.75 -5.26 -5.79
N SER A 31 1.51 -5.63 -5.47
CA SER A 31 1.01 -6.98 -5.81
C SER A 31 1.18 -7.25 -7.30
N SER A 32 1.34 -8.52 -7.66
CA SER A 32 1.33 -8.95 -9.05
C SER A 32 0.06 -8.50 -9.79
N CYS A 33 -1.06 -8.41 -9.06
CA CYS A 33 -2.33 -7.90 -9.55
C CYS A 33 -2.20 -6.47 -10.09
N VAL A 34 -1.67 -5.55 -9.28
CA VAL A 34 -1.47 -4.13 -9.65
C VAL A 34 -0.47 -4.02 -10.81
N GLY A 35 0.66 -4.74 -10.72
CA GLY A 35 1.70 -4.68 -11.74
C GLY A 35 1.26 -5.22 -13.10
N CYS A 36 0.50 -6.32 -13.13
CA CYS A 36 -0.01 -6.90 -14.36
C CYS A 36 -1.21 -6.10 -14.89
N HIS A 37 -2.26 -5.89 -14.10
CA HIS A 37 -3.50 -5.25 -14.56
C HIS A 37 -3.31 -3.77 -14.91
N GLY A 38 -2.48 -3.04 -14.16
CA GLY A 38 -2.18 -1.63 -14.45
C GLY A 38 -1.37 -1.41 -15.73
N ALA A 39 -0.70 -2.47 -16.23
CA ALA A 39 0.09 -2.42 -17.46
C ALA A 39 -0.72 -2.84 -18.71
N LEU A 40 -1.97 -3.27 -18.55
CA LEU A 40 -2.82 -3.70 -19.66
C LEU A 40 -3.37 -2.49 -20.43
N SER A 41 -3.53 -2.65 -21.74
CA SER A 41 -4.18 -1.66 -22.58
C SER A 41 -5.71 -1.68 -22.50
N ASP A 42 -6.29 -2.74 -21.92
CA ASP A 42 -7.74 -2.81 -21.68
C ASP A 42 -8.10 -1.97 -20.46
N GLU A 43 -8.76 -0.83 -20.71
CA GLU A 43 -9.18 0.11 -19.66
C GLU A 43 -10.11 -0.54 -18.62
N ARG A 44 -10.89 -1.57 -19.00
CA ARG A 44 -11.73 -2.29 -18.03
C ARG A 44 -10.93 -2.98 -16.92
N LEU A 45 -9.65 -3.23 -17.18
CA LEU A 45 -8.74 -3.89 -16.26
C LEU A 45 -7.74 -2.90 -15.63
N ALA A 46 -7.28 -1.90 -16.39
CA ALA A 46 -6.30 -0.92 -15.90
C ALA A 46 -6.92 0.20 -15.06
N GLU A 47 -8.12 0.66 -15.40
CA GLU A 47 -8.78 1.77 -14.69
C GLU A 47 -9.12 1.44 -13.23
N PRO A 48 -9.61 0.24 -12.88
CA PRO A 48 -9.78 -0.12 -11.47
C PRO A 48 -8.49 -0.03 -10.65
N VAL A 49 -7.33 -0.30 -11.27
CA VAL A 49 -6.03 -0.18 -10.60
C VAL A 49 -5.69 1.27 -10.28
N SER A 50 -5.96 2.20 -11.21
CA SER A 50 -5.71 3.64 -10.99
C SER A 50 -6.61 4.21 -9.90
N GLN A 51 -7.88 3.79 -9.88
CA GLN A 51 -8.85 4.25 -8.87
C GLN A 51 -8.58 3.65 -7.48
N TYR A 52 -7.98 2.46 -7.42
CA TYR A 52 -7.69 1.79 -6.15
C TYR A 52 -6.60 2.47 -5.31
N GLU A 53 -5.67 3.20 -5.93
CA GLU A 53 -4.54 3.83 -5.23
C GLU A 53 -5.00 4.79 -4.11
N GLY A 54 -6.16 5.45 -4.29
CA GLY A 54 -6.77 6.36 -3.30
C GLY A 54 -7.88 5.75 -2.44
N ASP A 55 -8.12 4.44 -2.53
CA ASP A 55 -9.24 3.81 -1.85
C ASP A 55 -9.01 3.63 -0.33
N VAL A 56 -10.10 3.66 0.44
CA VAL A 56 -10.05 3.49 1.90
C VAL A 56 -9.59 2.08 2.30
N HIS A 57 -9.90 1.05 1.52
CA HIS A 57 -9.46 -0.32 1.79
C HIS A 57 -7.96 -0.47 1.49
N SER A 58 -7.48 0.16 0.41
CA SER A 58 -6.04 0.25 0.11
C SER A 58 -5.29 0.92 1.27
N SER A 59 -5.81 2.06 1.76
CA SER A 59 -5.24 2.78 2.91
C SER A 59 -5.24 1.94 4.21
N ALA A 60 -6.21 1.04 4.36
CA ALA A 60 -6.30 0.09 5.47
C ALA A 60 -5.44 -1.17 5.30
N GLY A 61 -4.69 -1.30 4.19
CA GLY A 61 -3.78 -2.42 3.92
C GLY A 61 -4.46 -3.64 3.29
N PHE A 62 -5.70 -3.53 2.83
CA PHE A 62 -6.31 -4.56 2.00
C PHE A 62 -5.78 -4.40 0.57
N GLY A 63 -5.55 -5.53 -0.13
CA GLY A 63 -5.15 -5.55 -1.53
C GLY A 63 -6.23 -6.13 -2.42
N CYS A 64 -5.98 -6.22 -3.73
CA CYS A 64 -6.93 -6.72 -4.74
C CYS A 64 -7.55 -8.07 -4.36
N VAL A 65 -6.74 -8.96 -3.79
CA VAL A 65 -7.16 -10.31 -3.38
C VAL A 65 -8.10 -10.34 -2.17
N ALA A 66 -8.19 -9.25 -1.39
CA ALA A 66 -9.15 -9.19 -0.28
C ALA A 66 -10.60 -9.26 -0.77
N CYS A 67 -10.87 -8.68 -1.93
CA CYS A 67 -12.17 -8.71 -2.57
C CYS A 67 -12.25 -9.82 -3.65
N HIS A 68 -11.27 -9.86 -4.57
CA HIS A 68 -11.29 -10.74 -5.73
C HIS A 68 -10.74 -12.15 -5.47
N GLY A 69 -10.06 -12.38 -4.34
CA GLY A 69 -9.35 -13.62 -4.06
C GLY A 69 -8.13 -13.85 -4.96
N GLY A 70 -7.61 -15.08 -4.95
CA GLY A 70 -6.44 -15.46 -5.75
C GLY A 70 -5.11 -15.28 -5.01
N ASP A 71 -4.02 -15.14 -5.76
CA ASP A 71 -2.67 -14.98 -5.21
C ASP A 71 -2.00 -13.68 -5.69
N ALA A 72 -1.67 -12.80 -4.74
CA ALA A 72 -1.06 -11.49 -4.98
C ALA A 72 0.45 -11.56 -5.28
N GLU A 73 1.09 -12.71 -5.10
CA GLU A 73 2.52 -12.91 -5.35
C GLU A 73 2.81 -13.64 -6.68
N GLU A 74 1.79 -14.27 -7.26
CA GLU A 74 1.90 -14.99 -8.54
C GLU A 74 1.70 -14.03 -9.72
N PHE A 75 2.65 -13.98 -10.67
CA PHE A 75 2.59 -13.04 -11.80
C PHE A 75 1.96 -13.62 -13.07
N SER A 76 1.76 -14.94 -13.13
CA SER A 76 1.06 -15.59 -14.24
C SER A 76 -0.45 -15.61 -14.02
N MET A 77 -1.18 -16.13 -15.01
CA MET A 77 -2.63 -16.35 -14.92
C MET A 77 -3.02 -17.28 -13.75
N MET A 78 -2.07 -18.01 -13.16
CA MET A 78 -2.32 -18.83 -11.96
C MET A 78 -2.68 -17.99 -10.73
N ALA A 79 -2.41 -16.68 -10.73
CA ALA A 79 -2.91 -15.75 -9.72
C ALA A 79 -4.44 -15.75 -9.64
N MET A 80 -5.09 -16.00 -10.78
CA MET A 80 -6.55 -16.00 -10.97
C MET A 80 -7.13 -17.42 -11.06
N ASP A 81 -6.42 -18.44 -10.59
CA ASP A 81 -6.94 -19.79 -10.53
C ASP A 81 -8.03 -19.90 -9.44
N PRO A 82 -9.26 -20.35 -9.77
CA PRO A 82 -10.30 -20.59 -8.76
C PRO A 82 -9.86 -21.55 -7.64
N ALA A 83 -8.93 -22.48 -7.90
CA ALA A 83 -8.36 -23.36 -6.88
C ALA A 83 -7.54 -22.60 -5.83
N ARG A 84 -7.12 -21.38 -6.12
CA ARG A 84 -6.45 -20.45 -5.19
C ARG A 84 -7.42 -19.44 -4.59
N GLY A 85 -8.72 -19.67 -4.74
CA GLY A 85 -9.77 -18.83 -4.18
C GLY A 85 -10.08 -17.58 -4.99
N TYR A 86 -9.63 -17.47 -6.24
CA TYR A 86 -10.03 -16.37 -7.11
C TYR A 86 -11.52 -16.47 -7.45
N ILE A 87 -12.25 -15.37 -7.25
CA ILE A 87 -13.70 -15.30 -7.48
C ILE A 87 -14.08 -14.44 -8.69
N GLY A 88 -13.11 -13.87 -9.40
CA GLY A 88 -13.39 -12.95 -10.50
C GLY A 88 -13.81 -11.56 -10.01
N VAL A 89 -14.45 -10.80 -10.89
CA VAL A 89 -15.21 -9.61 -10.50
C VAL A 89 -16.47 -10.10 -9.79
N PRO A 90 -16.72 -9.74 -8.52
CA PRO A 90 -17.91 -10.20 -7.81
C PRO A 90 -19.18 -9.86 -8.59
N GLU A 91 -20.03 -10.85 -8.83
CA GLU A 91 -21.34 -10.63 -9.42
C GLU A 91 -22.23 -9.85 -8.45
N PRO A 92 -23.24 -9.10 -8.94
CA PRO A 92 -24.07 -8.25 -8.08
C PRO A 92 -24.66 -8.97 -6.86
N GLN A 93 -25.07 -10.23 -7.00
CA GLN A 93 -25.63 -11.02 -5.88
C GLN A 93 -24.60 -11.48 -4.84
N ASP A 94 -23.30 -11.40 -5.14
CA ASP A 94 -22.22 -11.88 -4.27
C ASP A 94 -21.53 -10.73 -3.53
N VAL A 95 -21.81 -9.47 -3.91
CA VAL A 95 -21.16 -8.27 -3.35
C VAL A 95 -21.35 -8.19 -1.84
N GLU A 96 -22.57 -8.44 -1.33
CA GLU A 96 -22.83 -8.39 0.11
C GLU A 96 -22.01 -9.43 0.87
N SER A 97 -21.78 -10.61 0.26
CA SER A 97 -20.97 -11.66 0.87
C SER A 97 -19.49 -11.28 0.95
N VAL A 98 -18.98 -10.53 -0.04
CA VAL A 98 -17.59 -10.05 -0.06
C VAL A 98 -17.41 -8.94 0.97
N CYS A 99 -18.26 -7.91 0.93
CA CYS A 99 -18.22 -6.79 1.88
C CYS A 99 -18.44 -7.27 3.32
N GLY A 100 -19.35 -8.23 3.50
CA GLY A 100 -19.69 -8.81 4.80
C GLY A 100 -18.52 -9.47 5.51
N ARG A 101 -17.52 -10.00 4.80
CA ARG A 101 -16.32 -10.63 5.41
C ARG A 101 -15.65 -9.75 6.46
N CYS A 102 -15.72 -8.43 6.27
CA CYS A 102 -15.20 -7.44 7.21
C CYS A 102 -16.33 -6.63 7.86
N HIS A 103 -17.31 -6.17 7.08
CA HIS A 103 -18.33 -5.23 7.54
C HIS A 103 -19.51 -5.87 8.29
N SER A 104 -19.60 -7.20 8.37
CA SER A 104 -20.61 -7.86 9.21
C SER A 104 -20.16 -8.08 10.66
N ASP A 105 -18.91 -7.74 10.99
CA ASP A 105 -18.33 -7.92 12.34
C ASP A 105 -17.85 -6.57 12.90
N ALA A 106 -18.57 -6.06 13.90
CA ALA A 106 -18.23 -4.79 14.55
C ALA A 106 -16.89 -4.85 15.29
N GLU A 107 -16.51 -5.99 15.87
CA GLU A 107 -15.24 -6.15 16.57
C GLU A 107 -14.07 -6.22 15.58
N PHE A 108 -14.31 -6.74 14.37
CA PHE A 108 -13.36 -6.59 13.26
C PHE A 108 -13.14 -5.11 12.92
N MET A 109 -14.22 -4.37 12.69
CA MET A 109 -14.13 -2.97 12.23
C MET A 109 -13.49 -2.03 13.25
N LYS A 110 -13.68 -2.26 14.55
CA LYS A 110 -13.03 -1.48 15.62
C LYS A 110 -11.51 -1.51 15.60
N ARG A 111 -10.89 -2.49 14.92
CA ARG A 111 -9.43 -2.52 14.72
C ARG A 111 -8.93 -1.43 13.78
N PHE A 112 -9.80 -0.92 12.90
CA PHE A 112 -9.50 0.11 11.92
C PHE A 112 -10.03 1.49 12.34
N ASP A 113 -11.15 1.51 13.08
CA ASP A 113 -11.66 2.71 13.74
C ASP A 113 -12.22 2.34 15.13
N PRO A 114 -11.42 2.53 16.21
CA PRO A 114 -11.83 2.17 17.57
C PRO A 114 -13.01 2.97 18.13
N ALA A 115 -13.44 4.05 17.46
CA ALA A 115 -14.55 4.90 17.89
C ALA A 115 -15.93 4.43 17.38
N LEU A 116 -15.98 3.38 16.55
CA LEU A 116 -17.21 2.77 16.02
C LEU A 116 -18.09 2.07 17.07
#